data_AF-A0A7S1N5F2-F1
#
_entry.id   AF-A0A7S1N5F2-F1
#
_cell.length_a   1.000
_cell.length_b   1.000
_cell.length_c   1.000
_cell.angle_alpha   90.00
_cell.angle_beta   90.00
_cell.angle_gamma   90.00
#
_symmetry.space_group_name_H-M   'P 1'
#
loop_
_entity.id
_entity.type
_entity.pdbx_description
1 polymer ?
#
loop_
_entity_poly.entity_id
_entity_poly.type
_entity_poly.pdbx_seq_one_letter_code
_entity_poly.pdbx_strand_id
1 'polypeptide(L)'
;DLHGRQFKSLVYHAHQLNLLGQDRYLLFDNGRMNTFSSSVVIRVDVPNQEAHLEYRYAYPHTSYQPAMGGVMRTPTGSYLASLGYGCFLNEFNAVQPGNASIIEVNNQKDDVWRMHFAPGESHGWMYYRVERFYLDPLIESNQTVLRCSFPDPCELQVTVWNSYYTIHPTPGSVYVVTTAGHVLCRKEMLFQPYWMPTVVVIGLPCIDQGEHVLQAAVENEAGYSALLPFTLHSASALCRHPCLDGQ
;
A
#
# COMPACT_ATOMS: atom_id res chain seq x y z
N ASP A 1 -25.32 -0.57 -4.17
CA ASP A 1 -23.97 -0.38 -4.74
C ASP A 1 -23.82 1.09 -5.13
N LEU A 2 -22.72 1.48 -5.77
CA LEU A 2 -22.48 2.85 -6.28
C LEU A 2 -23.54 3.35 -7.29
N HIS A 3 -24.48 2.50 -7.72
CA HIS A 3 -25.56 2.83 -8.63
C HIS A 3 -26.95 2.72 -7.97
N GLY A 4 -27.01 2.66 -6.63
CA GLY A 4 -28.26 2.58 -5.86
C GLY A 4 -28.94 1.20 -5.90
N ARG A 5 -28.30 0.15 -6.44
CA ARG A 5 -28.88 -1.19 -6.46
C ARG A 5 -28.74 -1.86 -5.10
N GLN A 6 -29.83 -2.43 -4.60
CA GLN A 6 -29.83 -3.23 -3.37
C GLN A 6 -29.48 -4.69 -3.69
N PHE A 7 -28.63 -5.29 -2.86
CA PHE A 7 -28.26 -6.70 -2.97
C PHE A 7 -28.58 -7.41 -1.65
N LYS A 8 -29.07 -8.64 -1.74
CA LYS A 8 -29.23 -9.50 -0.55
C LYS A 8 -27.88 -9.92 0.04
N SER A 9 -26.83 -9.93 -0.77
CA SER A 9 -25.46 -10.16 -0.31
C SER A 9 -24.47 -9.39 -1.18
N LEU A 10 -23.44 -8.83 -0.56
CA LEU A 10 -22.32 -8.17 -1.24
C LEU A 10 -21.17 -9.13 -1.54
N VAL A 11 -21.06 -10.24 -0.81
CA VAL A 11 -19.99 -11.23 -0.91
C VAL A 11 -20.56 -12.64 -0.65
N TYR A 12 -19.93 -13.67 -1.21
CA TYR A 12 -20.38 -15.06 -1.07
C TYR A 12 -19.20 -15.96 -0.70
N HIS A 13 -19.14 -16.36 0.57
CA HIS A 13 -18.01 -17.11 1.14
C HIS A 13 -16.75 -16.23 1.20
N ALA A 14 -16.81 -15.12 1.95
CA ALA A 14 -15.71 -14.18 2.06
C ALA A 14 -14.54 -14.75 2.88
N HIS A 15 -13.33 -14.43 2.45
CA HIS A 15 -12.07 -14.72 3.11
C HIS A 15 -11.24 -13.45 3.28
N GLN A 16 -10.30 -13.52 4.23
CA GLN A 16 -9.32 -12.48 4.53
C GLN A 16 -9.92 -11.05 4.62
N LEU A 17 -10.64 -10.79 5.71
CA LEU A 17 -11.09 -9.44 6.06
C LEU A 17 -9.90 -8.59 6.49
N ASN A 18 -9.53 -7.59 5.68
CA ASN A 18 -8.52 -6.59 6.01
C ASN A 18 -9.21 -5.23 6.20
N LEU A 19 -8.79 -4.45 7.19
CA LEU A 19 -9.25 -3.06 7.32
C LEU A 19 -8.43 -2.17 6.37
N LEU A 20 -9.07 -1.15 5.79
CA LEU A 20 -8.43 -0.10 4.98
C LEU A 20 -8.62 1.30 5.59
N GLY A 21 -9.07 1.36 6.84
CA GLY A 21 -9.50 2.58 7.52
C GLY A 21 -10.51 2.26 8.63
N GLN A 22 -11.23 3.28 9.09
CA GLN A 22 -12.20 3.14 10.19
C GLN A 22 -13.46 2.35 9.79
N ASP A 23 -13.93 2.52 8.57
CA ASP A 23 -15.22 2.00 8.07
C ASP A 23 -15.09 1.20 6.77
N ARG A 24 -13.87 1.07 6.22
CA ARG A 24 -13.58 0.42 4.94
C ARG A 24 -12.87 -0.90 5.14
N TYR A 25 -13.33 -1.91 4.41
CA TYR A 25 -12.84 -3.29 4.50
C TYR A 25 -12.55 -3.85 3.13
N LEU A 26 -11.40 -4.50 2.99
CA LEU A 26 -10.98 -5.24 1.82
C LEU A 26 -11.12 -6.74 2.09
N LEU A 27 -11.82 -7.44 1.21
CA LEU A 27 -12.06 -8.88 1.31
C LEU A 27 -11.75 -9.58 0.00
N PHE A 28 -11.38 -10.86 0.12
CA PHE A 28 -11.41 -11.79 -0.99
C PHE A 28 -12.78 -12.48 -0.99
N ASP A 29 -13.61 -12.20 -1.98
CA ASP A 29 -14.88 -12.88 -2.18
C ASP A 29 -14.64 -14.12 -3.05
N ASN A 30 -14.72 -15.30 -2.45
CA ASN A 30 -14.59 -16.54 -3.20
C ASN A 30 -15.70 -16.74 -4.23
N GLY A 31 -16.87 -16.11 -4.03
CA GLY A 31 -17.99 -16.19 -4.96
C GLY A 31 -18.57 -17.59 -5.09
N ARG A 32 -18.72 -18.33 -3.98
CA ARG A 32 -19.23 -19.71 -3.96
C ARG A 32 -20.56 -19.91 -4.71
N MET A 33 -21.37 -18.86 -4.80
CA MET A 33 -22.66 -18.86 -5.51
C MET A 33 -22.62 -18.23 -6.92
N ASN A 34 -21.52 -17.54 -7.26
CA ASN A 34 -21.41 -16.74 -8.48
C ASN A 34 -20.35 -17.27 -9.48
N THR A 35 -19.65 -18.36 -9.15
CA THR A 35 -18.64 -19.04 -10.00
C THR A 35 -17.44 -18.20 -10.44
N PHE A 36 -17.24 -17.01 -9.86
CA PHE A 36 -16.04 -16.19 -10.01
C PHE A 36 -15.61 -15.67 -8.63
N SER A 37 -14.30 -15.50 -8.43
CA SER A 37 -13.79 -14.86 -7.22
C SER A 37 -13.55 -13.38 -7.49
N SER A 38 -13.52 -12.55 -6.46
CA SER A 38 -13.27 -11.13 -6.62
C SER A 38 -12.56 -10.51 -5.43
N SER A 39 -11.78 -9.46 -5.69
CA SER A 39 -11.39 -8.52 -4.65
C SER A 39 -12.49 -7.51 -4.46
N VAL A 40 -12.87 -7.26 -3.21
CA VAL A 40 -14.00 -6.42 -2.85
C VAL A 40 -13.60 -5.41 -1.78
N VAL A 41 -13.92 -4.13 -1.99
CA VAL A 41 -13.92 -3.14 -0.92
C VAL A 41 -15.36 -2.79 -0.57
N ILE A 42 -15.70 -2.93 0.71
CA ILE A 42 -16.96 -2.45 1.27
C ILE A 42 -16.70 -1.35 2.28
N ARG A 43 -17.62 -0.39 2.36
CA ARG A 43 -17.74 0.57 3.45
C ARG A 43 -18.94 0.21 4.30
N VAL A 44 -18.79 0.15 5.61
CA VAL A 44 -19.85 -0.22 6.55
C VAL A 44 -20.25 1.00 7.37
N ASP A 45 -21.49 1.42 7.22
CA ASP A 45 -22.12 2.44 8.06
C ASP A 45 -22.86 1.72 9.20
N VAL A 46 -22.18 1.58 10.33
CA VAL A 46 -22.71 0.87 11.50
C VAL A 46 -23.96 1.54 12.08
N PRO A 47 -24.02 2.87 12.28
CA PRO A 47 -25.23 3.54 12.75
C PRO A 47 -26.47 3.28 11.89
N ASN A 48 -26.31 3.29 10.56
CA ASN A 48 -27.43 3.08 9.64
C ASN A 48 -27.65 1.60 9.28
N GLN A 49 -26.81 0.69 9.77
CA GLN A 49 -26.82 -0.74 9.43
C GLN A 49 -26.71 -1.01 7.92
N GLU A 50 -25.93 -0.19 7.23
CA GLU A 50 -25.76 -0.29 5.78
C GLU A 50 -24.34 -0.73 5.42
N ALA A 51 -24.22 -1.44 4.30
CA ALA A 51 -22.94 -1.74 3.69
C ALA A 51 -22.97 -1.33 2.21
N HIS A 52 -21.93 -0.63 1.80
CA HIS A 52 -21.78 -0.04 0.47
C HIS A 52 -20.61 -0.69 -0.24
N LEU A 53 -20.86 -1.30 -1.41
CA LEU A 53 -19.79 -1.78 -2.28
C LEU A 53 -19.09 -0.60 -2.94
N GLU A 54 -17.80 -0.38 -2.64
CA GLU A 54 -16.98 0.70 -3.21
C GLU A 54 -16.10 0.23 -4.36
N TYR A 55 -15.62 -1.01 -4.30
CA TYR A 55 -14.76 -1.59 -5.33
C TYR A 55 -15.08 -3.06 -5.50
N ARG A 56 -15.08 -3.52 -6.74
CA ARG A 56 -15.05 -4.95 -7.09
C ARG A 56 -14.22 -5.15 -8.34
N TYR A 57 -13.28 -6.07 -8.25
CA TYR A 57 -12.61 -6.67 -9.40
C TYR A 57 -12.89 -8.16 -9.42
N ALA A 58 -13.66 -8.61 -10.42
CA ALA A 58 -13.95 -10.02 -10.64
C ALA A 58 -12.81 -10.64 -11.44
N TYR A 59 -12.20 -11.68 -10.90
CA TYR A 59 -11.18 -12.44 -11.59
C TYR A 59 -11.80 -13.25 -12.74
N PRO A 60 -11.04 -13.56 -13.79
CA PRO A 60 -11.47 -14.50 -14.81
C PRO A 60 -11.95 -15.81 -14.19
N HIS A 61 -12.98 -16.43 -14.76
CA HIS A 61 -13.51 -17.72 -14.28
C HIS A 61 -12.44 -18.82 -14.19
N THR A 62 -11.42 -18.75 -15.03
CA THR A 62 -10.27 -19.66 -15.01
C THR A 62 -9.44 -19.57 -13.72
N SER A 63 -9.54 -18.46 -12.99
CA SER A 63 -8.88 -18.21 -11.70
C SER A 63 -9.86 -18.22 -10.53
N TYR A 64 -11.03 -18.85 -10.70
CA TYR A 64 -12.01 -19.02 -9.64
C TYR A 64 -11.43 -19.81 -8.47
N GLN A 65 -11.54 -19.30 -7.25
CA GLN A 65 -11.09 -19.96 -6.04
C GLN A 65 -12.27 -20.11 -5.07
N PRO A 66 -12.85 -21.30 -4.90
CA PRO A 66 -14.09 -21.47 -4.14
C PRO A 66 -13.94 -21.50 -2.62
N ALA A 67 -12.74 -21.74 -2.09
CA ALA A 67 -12.55 -22.06 -0.67
C ALA A 67 -11.33 -21.41 0.02
N MET A 68 -10.44 -20.80 -0.75
CA MET A 68 -9.19 -20.20 -0.26
C MET A 68 -8.91 -18.92 -1.06
N GLY A 69 -7.88 -18.19 -0.70
CA GLY A 69 -7.47 -17.01 -1.43
C GLY A 69 -7.28 -15.85 -0.47
N GLY A 70 -6.59 -14.86 -0.99
CA GLY A 70 -6.18 -13.74 -0.19
C GLY A 70 -6.07 -12.50 -1.04
N VAL A 71 -6.28 -11.37 -0.40
CA VAL A 71 -6.10 -10.06 -0.98
C VAL A 71 -5.43 -9.16 0.05
N MET A 72 -4.54 -8.29 -0.41
CA MET A 72 -3.99 -7.21 0.39
C MET A 72 -3.91 -5.94 -0.44
N ARG A 73 -4.05 -4.78 0.20
CA ARG A 73 -3.69 -3.49 -0.42
C ARG A 73 -2.16 -3.43 -0.55
N THR A 74 -1.64 -2.78 -1.58
CA THR A 74 -0.21 -2.48 -1.74
C THR A 74 0.05 -0.99 -1.46
N PRO A 75 1.31 -0.55 -1.22
CA PRO A 75 1.61 0.87 -0.94
C PRO A 75 1.11 1.84 -2.02
N THR A 76 1.15 1.41 -3.29
CA THR A 76 0.63 2.16 -4.46
C THR A 76 -0.90 2.28 -4.50
N GLY A 77 -1.60 1.62 -3.59
CA GLY A 77 -3.06 1.60 -3.53
C GLY A 77 -3.73 0.61 -4.47
N SER A 78 -2.96 -0.26 -5.11
CA SER A 78 -3.46 -1.44 -5.83
C SER A 78 -3.80 -2.57 -4.86
N TYR A 79 -4.37 -3.66 -5.39
CA TYR A 79 -4.74 -4.85 -4.62
C TYR A 79 -4.00 -6.07 -5.17
N LEU A 80 -3.18 -6.68 -4.33
CA LEU A 80 -2.47 -7.93 -4.62
C LEU A 80 -3.31 -9.09 -4.13
N ALA A 81 -3.62 -10.04 -5.00
CA ALA A 81 -4.37 -11.24 -4.65
C ALA A 81 -3.66 -12.52 -5.05
N SER A 82 -3.85 -13.55 -4.24
CA SER A 82 -3.44 -14.92 -4.57
C SER A 82 -4.64 -15.69 -5.10
N LEU A 83 -4.49 -16.23 -6.30
CA LEU A 83 -5.47 -17.04 -6.99
C LEU A 83 -4.91 -18.46 -7.12
N GLY A 84 -5.53 -19.39 -6.40
CA GLY A 84 -5.24 -20.81 -6.51
C GLY A 84 -5.81 -21.43 -7.78
N TYR A 85 -5.45 -22.69 -8.00
CA TYR A 85 -6.10 -23.48 -9.03
C TYR A 85 -7.62 -23.61 -8.79
N GLY A 86 -8.40 -23.49 -9.86
CA GLY A 86 -9.85 -23.68 -9.85
C GLY A 86 -10.24 -25.07 -9.40
N CYS A 87 -10.58 -25.19 -8.13
CA CYS A 87 -10.99 -26.45 -7.53
C CYS A 87 -12.51 -26.46 -7.41
N PHE A 88 -13.28 -26.57 -8.49
CA PHE A 88 -14.60 -27.25 -8.52
C PHE A 88 -15.29 -27.07 -9.89
N LEU A 89 -15.57 -28.21 -10.55
CA LEU A 89 -16.78 -28.59 -11.32
C LEU A 89 -16.40 -29.79 -12.19
N ASN A 90 -16.42 -31.01 -11.65
CA ASN A 90 -16.35 -32.30 -12.36
C ASN A 90 -15.16 -32.55 -13.34
N GLU A 91 -14.26 -31.59 -13.50
CA GLU A 91 -13.10 -31.61 -14.40
C GLU A 91 -11.80 -31.54 -13.59
N PHE A 92 -11.68 -32.36 -12.55
CA PHE A 92 -10.41 -32.60 -11.85
C PHE A 92 -9.27 -33.03 -12.80
N ASN A 93 -9.59 -33.37 -14.05
CA ASN A 93 -8.67 -33.86 -15.06
C ASN A 93 -8.11 -32.78 -15.99
N ALA A 94 -8.60 -31.54 -15.96
CA ALA A 94 -8.11 -30.51 -16.86
C ALA A 94 -7.28 -29.49 -16.09
N VAL A 95 -6.15 -29.93 -15.51
CA VAL A 95 -5.07 -29.07 -15.01
C VAL A 95 -4.67 -28.10 -16.13
N GLN A 96 -5.34 -26.96 -16.19
CA GLN A 96 -5.11 -25.96 -17.22
C GLN A 96 -3.89 -25.12 -16.81
N PRO A 97 -2.81 -25.11 -17.60
CA PRO A 97 -1.65 -24.29 -17.32
C PRO A 97 -2.02 -22.81 -17.20
N GLY A 98 -1.50 -22.13 -16.17
CA GLY A 98 -1.61 -20.67 -16.03
C GLY A 98 -2.74 -20.14 -15.14
N ASN A 99 -3.56 -21.00 -14.53
CA ASN A 99 -4.70 -20.54 -13.72
C ASN A 99 -4.32 -20.10 -12.30
N ALA A 100 -3.30 -20.75 -11.72
CA ALA A 100 -2.78 -20.39 -10.41
C ALA A 100 -1.84 -19.18 -10.58
N SER A 101 -2.14 -18.07 -9.91
CA SER A 101 -1.41 -16.82 -10.09
C SER A 101 -1.44 -15.94 -8.86
N ILE A 102 -0.47 -15.03 -8.78
CA ILE A 102 -0.58 -13.84 -7.96
C ILE A 102 -0.77 -12.67 -8.92
N ILE A 103 -1.75 -11.82 -8.64
CA ILE A 103 -2.10 -10.69 -9.49
C ILE A 103 -2.18 -9.41 -8.67
N GLU A 104 -1.63 -8.32 -9.19
CA GLU A 104 -1.85 -6.97 -8.68
C GLU A 104 -2.73 -6.18 -9.64
N VAL A 105 -3.81 -5.63 -9.10
CA VAL A 105 -4.81 -4.87 -9.87
C VAL A 105 -4.94 -3.47 -9.28
N ASN A 106 -4.86 -2.44 -10.11
CA ASN A 106 -5.01 -1.05 -9.67
C ASN A 106 -6.50 -0.65 -9.46
N ASN A 107 -6.74 0.59 -9.01
CA ASN A 107 -8.09 1.10 -8.82
C ASN A 107 -8.87 1.29 -10.13
N GLN A 108 -8.18 1.37 -11.27
CA GLN A 108 -8.75 1.43 -12.62
C GLN A 108 -9.14 0.04 -13.16
N LYS A 109 -8.86 -1.03 -12.40
CA LYS A 109 -9.09 -2.43 -12.76
C LYS A 109 -8.16 -2.96 -13.85
N ASP A 110 -6.98 -2.37 -13.99
CA ASP A 110 -5.92 -2.87 -14.86
C ASP A 110 -5.01 -3.83 -14.09
N ASP A 111 -4.58 -4.87 -14.79
CA ASP A 111 -3.54 -5.78 -14.34
C ASP A 111 -2.18 -5.07 -14.40
N VAL A 112 -1.66 -4.67 -13.24
CA VAL A 112 -0.38 -3.96 -13.14
C VAL A 112 0.79 -4.94 -13.20
N TRP A 113 0.58 -6.12 -12.61
CA TRP A 113 1.58 -7.17 -12.52
C TRP A 113 0.90 -8.51 -12.29
N ARG A 114 1.47 -9.59 -12.84
CA ARG A 114 0.98 -10.95 -12.64
C ARG A 114 2.12 -11.96 -12.68
N MET A 115 2.11 -12.89 -11.73
CA MET A 115 2.97 -14.07 -11.74
C MET A 115 2.09 -15.30 -11.90
N HIS A 116 2.38 -16.10 -12.92
CA HIS A 116 1.73 -17.39 -13.13
C HIS A 116 2.59 -18.52 -12.56
N PHE A 117 1.92 -19.54 -12.05
CA PHE A 117 2.57 -20.75 -11.61
C PHE A 117 2.11 -21.89 -12.51
N ALA A 118 3.09 -22.48 -13.20
CA ALA A 118 2.84 -23.67 -13.98
C ALA A 118 2.45 -24.82 -13.04
N PRO A 119 1.42 -25.60 -13.39
CA PRO A 119 1.14 -26.82 -12.65
C PRO A 119 2.29 -27.81 -12.82
N GLY A 120 2.45 -28.72 -11.86
CA GLY A 120 3.29 -29.90 -12.04
C GLY A 120 2.60 -30.92 -12.95
N GLU A 121 3.34 -31.94 -13.39
CA GLU A 121 2.83 -32.99 -14.30
C GLU A 121 1.61 -33.73 -13.73
N SER A 122 1.52 -33.85 -12.41
CA SER A 122 0.48 -34.63 -11.69
C SER A 122 -0.19 -33.86 -10.55
N HIS A 123 0.14 -32.58 -10.35
CA HIS A 123 -0.35 -31.79 -9.23
C HIS A 123 -0.56 -30.32 -9.60
N GLY A 124 -1.62 -29.71 -9.05
CA GLY A 124 -1.85 -28.28 -9.13
C GLY A 124 -1.43 -27.58 -7.85
N TRP A 125 -1.21 -26.26 -7.94
CA TRP A 125 -0.91 -25.43 -6.78
C TRP A 125 -2.18 -24.79 -6.21
N MET A 126 -2.33 -24.88 -4.90
CA MET A 126 -3.31 -24.09 -4.15
C MET A 126 -2.58 -23.06 -3.32
N TYR A 127 -2.91 -21.79 -3.50
CA TYR A 127 -2.33 -20.70 -2.72
C TYR A 127 -3.33 -20.27 -1.66
N TYR A 128 -2.89 -20.37 -0.40
CA TYR A 128 -3.69 -19.93 0.72
C TYR A 128 -3.74 -18.40 0.81
N ARG A 129 -2.56 -17.76 0.78
CA ARG A 129 -2.39 -16.31 0.92
C ARG A 129 -1.10 -15.87 0.24
N VAL A 130 -1.06 -14.60 -0.18
CA VAL A 130 0.16 -13.88 -0.56
C VAL A 130 0.37 -12.72 0.40
N GLU A 131 1.63 -12.47 0.74
CA GLU A 131 2.06 -11.26 1.44
C GLU A 131 3.22 -10.64 0.65
N ARG A 132 3.26 -9.32 0.62
CA ARG A 132 4.39 -8.55 0.08
C ARG A 132 5.14 -7.91 1.24
N PHE A 133 6.44 -7.77 1.07
CA PHE A 133 7.32 -7.02 1.94
C PHE A 133 8.41 -6.37 1.08
N TYR A 134 9.01 -5.32 1.61
CA TYR A 134 10.14 -4.62 1.07
C TYR A 134 11.32 -4.81 2.03
N LEU A 135 12.54 -4.70 1.52
CA LEU A 135 13.72 -4.71 2.39
C LEU A 135 13.74 -3.44 3.25
N ASP A 136 13.54 -2.30 2.60
CA ASP A 136 13.53 -0.99 3.24
C ASP A 136 12.12 -0.37 3.22
N PRO A 137 11.81 0.55 4.16
CA PRO A 137 10.61 1.38 4.06
C PRO A 137 10.58 2.16 2.74
N LEU A 138 9.38 2.52 2.28
CA LEU A 138 9.21 3.28 1.06
C LEU A 138 9.08 4.76 1.36
N ILE A 139 9.63 5.60 0.49
CA ILE A 139 9.57 7.05 0.57
C ILE A 139 9.37 7.64 -0.83
N GLU A 140 8.44 8.58 -0.94
CA GLU A 140 8.23 9.39 -2.13
C GLU A 140 8.08 10.86 -1.75
N SER A 141 8.34 11.74 -2.72
CA SER A 141 7.97 13.14 -2.64
C SER A 141 7.68 13.66 -4.04
N ASN A 142 6.71 14.58 -4.13
CA ASN A 142 6.49 15.37 -5.35
C ASN A 142 7.48 16.54 -5.46
N GLN A 143 8.31 16.77 -4.43
CA GLN A 143 9.27 17.87 -4.35
C GLN A 143 10.69 17.35 -4.59
N THR A 144 11.09 17.25 -5.86
CA THR A 144 12.51 16.96 -6.21
C THR A 144 13.39 18.20 -6.08
N VAL A 145 12.79 19.39 -6.18
CA VAL A 145 13.44 20.68 -6.01
C VAL A 145 12.63 21.51 -5.01
N LEU A 146 13.23 21.82 -3.87
CA LEU A 146 12.65 22.67 -2.84
C LEU A 146 13.25 24.08 -2.96
N ARG A 147 12.40 25.10 -3.05
CA ARG A 147 12.83 26.51 -3.12
C ARG A 147 12.40 27.21 -1.86
N CYS A 148 13.36 27.75 -1.12
CA CYS A 148 13.11 28.37 0.17
C CYS A 148 13.62 29.81 0.17
N SER A 149 12.78 30.70 0.70
CA SER A 149 13.05 32.12 0.84
C SER A 149 12.63 32.57 2.22
N PHE A 150 13.48 33.34 2.90
CA PHE A 150 13.05 34.01 4.11
C PHE A 150 11.98 35.06 3.79
N PRO A 151 10.89 35.19 4.59
CA PRO A 151 10.67 34.61 5.92
C PRO A 151 9.90 33.27 5.94
N ASP A 152 9.64 32.65 4.80
CA ASP A 152 8.77 31.47 4.69
C ASP A 152 9.45 30.22 5.27
N PRO A 153 8.70 29.35 5.99
CA PRO A 153 9.24 28.10 6.49
C PRO A 153 9.62 27.18 5.33
N CYS A 154 10.82 26.62 5.42
CA CYS A 154 11.34 25.69 4.43
C CYS A 154 10.92 24.27 4.81
N GLU A 155 9.87 23.75 4.20
CA GLU A 155 9.29 22.45 4.57
C GLU A 155 9.39 21.45 3.43
N LEU A 156 9.88 20.25 3.76
CA LEU A 156 9.84 19.09 2.89
C LEU A 156 8.66 18.20 3.30
N GLN A 157 7.77 17.93 2.35
CA GLN A 157 6.72 16.94 2.51
C GLN A 157 7.15 15.64 1.82
N VAL A 158 7.09 14.55 2.56
CA VAL A 158 7.28 13.19 2.04
C VAL A 158 6.09 12.32 2.39
N THR A 159 5.85 11.31 1.55
CA THR A 159 4.91 10.23 1.85
C THR A 159 5.72 8.96 2.06
N VAL A 160 5.45 8.24 3.14
CA VAL A 160 6.22 7.06 3.54
C VAL A 160 5.33 5.87 3.87
N TRP A 161 5.86 4.67 3.71
CA TRP A 161 5.23 3.40 4.07
C TRP A 161 6.22 2.49 4.78
N ASN A 162 5.73 1.68 5.72
CA ASN A 162 6.57 0.66 6.35
C ASN A 162 6.91 -0.45 5.35
N SER A 163 8.00 -1.15 5.58
CA SER A 163 8.51 -2.20 4.69
C SER A 163 7.62 -3.45 4.69
N TYR A 164 6.81 -3.66 5.72
CA TYR A 164 5.87 -4.78 5.82
C TYR A 164 4.48 -4.33 6.28
N TYR A 165 3.49 -5.15 5.97
CA TYR A 165 2.10 -4.89 6.33
C TYR A 165 1.90 -5.07 7.84
N THR A 166 1.29 -4.08 8.49
CA THR A 166 0.95 -4.12 9.92
C THR A 166 -0.53 -3.80 10.12
N ILE A 167 -1.11 -4.31 11.21
CA ILE A 167 -2.50 -3.99 11.59
C ILE A 167 -2.58 -2.92 12.70
N HIS A 168 -1.42 -2.49 13.19
CA HIS A 168 -1.27 -1.45 14.20
C HIS A 168 -0.27 -0.41 13.71
N PRO A 169 -0.41 0.86 14.11
CA PRO A 169 0.62 1.85 13.87
C PRO A 169 1.97 1.38 14.45
N THR A 170 3.05 1.59 13.71
CA THR A 170 4.41 1.24 14.17
C THR A 170 5.32 2.45 14.21
N PRO A 171 6.25 2.54 15.18
CA PRO A 171 7.20 3.64 15.25
C PRO A 171 8.11 3.70 14.03
N GLY A 172 8.50 4.91 13.66
CA GLY A 172 9.51 5.18 12.67
C GLY A 172 9.97 6.62 12.75
N SER A 173 10.94 6.97 11.92
CA SER A 173 11.42 8.36 11.84
C SER A 173 11.66 8.74 10.39
N VAL A 174 11.53 10.04 10.12
CA VAL A 174 12.00 10.64 8.87
C VAL A 174 13.00 11.73 9.23
N TYR A 175 14.12 11.77 8.52
CA TYR A 175 15.19 12.71 8.77
C TYR A 175 15.83 13.19 7.48
N VAL A 176 16.44 14.36 7.49
CA VAL A 176 17.17 14.90 6.34
C VAL A 176 18.65 14.81 6.60
N VAL A 177 19.40 14.28 5.65
CA VAL A 177 20.84 14.12 5.71
C VAL A 177 21.53 14.84 4.57
N THR A 178 22.75 15.30 4.84
CA THR A 178 23.70 15.73 3.80
C THR A 178 24.25 14.52 3.05
N THR A 179 24.86 14.76 1.89
CA THR A 179 25.59 13.72 1.14
C THR A 179 26.79 13.14 1.91
N ALA A 180 27.27 13.83 2.94
CA ALA A 180 28.30 13.35 3.86
C ALA A 180 27.74 12.48 5.01
N GLY A 181 26.41 12.29 5.08
CA GLY A 181 25.75 11.49 6.12
C GLY A 181 25.42 12.24 7.41
N HIS A 182 25.66 13.55 7.48
CA HIS A 182 25.26 14.35 8.65
C HIS A 182 23.75 14.57 8.67
N VAL A 183 23.10 14.21 9.78
CA VAL A 183 21.68 14.46 10.02
C VAL A 183 21.47 15.94 10.34
N LEU A 184 20.67 16.61 9.52
CA LEU A 184 20.29 18.01 9.68
C LEU A 184 19.05 18.14 10.58
N CYS A 185 18.06 17.28 10.36
CA CYS A 185 16.84 17.25 11.15
C CYS A 185 16.25 15.85 11.21
N ARG A 186 15.52 15.53 12.29
CA ARG A 186 14.81 14.26 12.47
C ARG A 186 13.43 14.54 13.04
N LYS A 187 12.45 13.76 12.61
CA LYS A 187 11.07 13.81 13.09
C LYS A 187 10.58 12.38 13.32
N GLU A 188 10.15 12.11 14.54
CA GLU A 188 9.50 10.85 14.89
C GLU A 188 8.08 10.82 14.33
N MET A 189 7.62 9.63 13.93
CA MET A 189 6.31 9.41 13.35
C MET A 189 5.79 8.01 13.65
N LEU A 190 4.53 7.77 13.29
CA LEU A 190 3.96 6.44 13.23
C LEU A 190 3.63 6.10 11.78
N PHE A 191 4.11 4.96 11.31
CA PHE A 191 3.59 4.37 10.08
C PHE A 191 2.13 4.01 10.27
N GLN A 192 1.28 4.38 9.31
CA GLN A 192 -0.11 4.00 9.35
C GLN A 192 -0.27 2.49 9.11
N PRO A 193 -1.23 1.83 9.79
CA PRO A 193 -1.51 0.42 9.55
C PRO A 193 -2.05 0.20 8.14
N TYR A 194 -2.13 -1.07 7.74
CA TYR A 194 -2.73 -1.53 6.49
C TYR A 194 -2.03 -0.99 5.22
N TRP A 195 -0.75 -0.63 5.35
CA TRP A 195 0.03 0.07 4.33
C TRP A 195 -0.67 1.33 3.80
N MET A 196 -1.40 2.02 4.67
CA MET A 196 -1.84 3.36 4.38
C MET A 196 -0.62 4.31 4.36
N PRO A 197 -0.62 5.33 3.48
CA PRO A 197 0.46 6.30 3.44
C PRO A 197 0.52 7.11 4.73
N THR A 198 1.73 7.32 5.27
CA THR A 198 1.99 8.37 6.26
C THR A 198 2.58 9.58 5.55
N VAL A 199 1.91 10.73 5.65
CA VAL A 199 2.45 12.01 5.15
C VAL A 199 3.20 12.69 6.28
N VAL A 200 4.46 13.02 6.05
CA VAL A 200 5.33 13.70 7.01
C VAL A 200 5.82 15.01 6.42
N VAL A 201 5.59 16.10 7.15
CA VAL A 201 6.14 17.42 6.83
C VAL A 201 7.29 17.69 7.80
N ILE A 202 8.47 18.02 7.26
CA ILE A 202 9.71 18.26 8.00
C ILE A 202 10.20 19.66 7.70
N GLY A 203 10.28 20.50 8.74
CA GLY A 203 10.94 21.79 8.64
C GLY A 203 12.45 21.61 8.54
N LEU A 204 13.05 22.15 7.48
CA LEU A 204 14.49 22.16 7.30
C LEU A 204 15.14 23.22 8.20
N PRO A 205 16.29 22.90 8.83
CA PRO A 205 17.01 23.84 9.68
C PRO A 205 17.70 24.92 8.84
N CYS A 206 18.49 25.75 9.51
CA CYS A 206 19.28 26.76 8.84
C CYS A 206 20.25 26.16 7.84
N ILE A 207 20.16 26.60 6.59
CA ILE A 207 21.05 26.19 5.50
C ILE A 207 21.52 27.45 4.79
N ASP A 208 22.82 27.50 4.52
CA ASP A 208 23.48 28.62 3.85
C ASP A 208 22.82 28.92 2.50
N GLN A 209 22.97 30.16 2.04
CA GLN A 209 22.49 30.54 0.72
C GLN A 209 23.19 29.69 -0.36
N GLY A 210 22.43 29.24 -1.35
CA GLY A 210 22.96 28.46 -2.46
C GLY A 210 22.12 27.23 -2.80
N GLU A 211 22.71 26.35 -3.59
CA GLU A 211 22.14 25.08 -3.99
C GLU A 211 22.78 23.95 -3.19
N HIS A 212 21.94 23.10 -2.59
CA HIS A 212 22.37 21.98 -1.75
C HIS A 212 21.72 20.70 -2.24
N VAL A 213 22.52 19.65 -2.41
CA VAL A 213 22.01 18.31 -2.66
C VAL A 213 21.88 17.60 -1.32
N LEU A 214 20.66 17.24 -0.96
CA LEU A 214 20.31 16.61 0.30
C LEU A 214 19.57 15.31 0.05
N GLN A 215 19.37 14.52 1.10
CA GLN A 215 18.58 13.31 1.04
C GLN A 215 17.58 13.31 2.20
N ALA A 216 16.31 13.01 1.90
CA ALA A 216 15.37 12.59 2.92
C ALA A 216 15.57 11.10 3.17
N ALA A 217 15.54 10.71 4.43
CA ALA A 217 15.70 9.33 4.86
C ALA A 217 14.46 8.95 5.68
N VAL A 218 13.97 7.74 5.48
CA VAL A 218 12.97 7.14 6.36
C VAL A 218 13.55 5.89 6.99
N GLU A 219 13.26 5.67 8.26
CA GLU A 219 13.73 4.51 9.04
C GLU A 219 12.56 3.92 9.82
N ASN A 220 12.48 2.59 9.87
CA ASN A 220 11.47 1.87 10.62
C ASN A 220 11.99 1.30 11.95
N GLU A 221 11.10 0.71 12.75
CA GLU A 221 11.41 0.18 14.07
C GLU A 221 12.44 -0.96 14.07
N ALA A 222 12.65 -1.59 12.90
CA ALA A 222 13.62 -2.65 12.70
C ALA A 222 15.00 -2.14 12.25
N GLY A 223 15.15 -0.82 12.06
CA GLY A 223 16.40 -0.17 11.63
C GLY A 223 16.67 -0.25 10.13
N TYR A 224 15.69 -0.64 9.31
CA TYR A 224 15.80 -0.55 7.86
C TYR A 224 15.53 0.88 7.40
N SER A 225 16.23 1.32 6.35
CA SER A 225 16.14 2.72 5.91
C SER A 225 16.23 2.89 4.40
N ALA A 226 15.51 3.89 3.89
CA ALA A 226 15.55 4.27 2.48
C ALA A 226 15.87 5.76 2.33
N LEU A 227 16.52 6.11 1.23
CA LEU A 227 16.95 7.47 0.90
C LEU A 227 16.24 8.00 -0.34
N LEU A 228 15.84 9.26 -0.30
CA LEU A 228 15.26 10.01 -1.42
C LEU A 228 16.05 11.31 -1.63
N PRO A 229 16.84 11.43 -2.70
CA PRO A 229 17.59 12.64 -2.98
C PRO A 229 16.67 13.79 -3.42
N PHE A 230 17.00 15.02 -3.02
CA PHE A 230 16.36 16.25 -3.48
C PHE A 230 17.34 17.42 -3.51
N THR A 231 17.03 18.44 -4.30
CA THR A 231 17.82 19.68 -4.37
C THR A 231 17.10 20.79 -3.60
N LEU A 232 17.81 21.48 -2.71
CA LEU A 232 17.35 22.67 -2.03
C LEU A 232 18.01 23.91 -2.64
N HIS A 233 17.21 24.88 -3.08
CA HIS A 233 17.66 26.23 -3.39
C HIS A 233 17.27 27.18 -2.27
N SER A 234 18.29 27.76 -1.62
CA SER A 234 18.16 28.74 -0.57
C SER A 234 18.51 30.13 -1.12
N ALA A 235 17.51 31.02 -1.22
CA ALA A 235 17.69 32.37 -1.77
C ALA A 235 18.38 33.35 -0.81
N SER A 236 18.39 33.01 0.47
CA SER A 236 19.00 33.75 1.58
C SER A 236 19.36 32.72 2.65
N ALA A 237 20.38 32.96 3.48
CA ALA A 237 20.64 32.10 4.63
C ALA A 237 19.33 31.87 5.41
N LEU A 238 18.82 30.64 5.38
CA LEU A 238 17.59 30.30 6.08
C LEU A 238 17.96 30.30 7.56
N CYS A 239 17.36 31.16 8.36
CA CYS A 239 17.62 31.20 9.79
C CYS A 239 16.31 31.20 10.56
N ARG A 240 15.82 30.00 10.93
CA ARG A 240 14.94 29.79 12.08
C ARG A 240 15.32 28.50 12.80
N HIS A 241 15.02 28.48 14.09
CA HIS A 241 15.33 27.49 15.15
C HIS A 241 15.31 26.01 14.74
N PRO A 242 16.01 25.13 15.51
CA PRO A 242 16.16 23.71 15.20
C PRO A 242 14.82 23.04 14.93
N CYS A 243 14.85 22.03 14.06
CA CYS A 243 13.77 21.13 13.65
C CYS A 243 12.51 21.37 14.48
N LEU A 244 11.49 22.00 13.89
CA LEU A 244 10.22 22.22 14.58
C LEU A 244 9.61 20.85 14.89
N ASP A 245 10.01 20.29 16.03
CA ASP A 245 9.25 19.29 16.74
C ASP A 245 7.94 19.98 17.07
N GLY A 246 6.92 19.66 16.29
CA GLY A 246 5.55 19.98 16.68
C GLY A 246 5.31 19.28 18.01
N GLN A 247 5.34 20.06 19.09
CA GLN A 247 4.69 19.68 20.34
C GLN A 247 3.20 19.46 20.10
#